data_AF-A0A414P0C3-F1
#
_entry.id   AF-A0A414P0C3-F1
#
_cell.length_a   1.000
_cell.length_b   1.000
_cell.length_c   1.000
_cell.angle_alpha   90.00
_cell.angle_beta   90.00
_cell.angle_gamma   90.00
#
_symmetry.space_group_name_H-M   'P 1'
#
loop_
_entity.id
_entity.type
_entity.pdbx_description
1 polymer ?
#
loop_
_entity_poly.entity_id
_entity_poly.type
_entity_poly.pdbx_seq_one_letter_code
_entity_poly.pdbx_strand_id
1 'polypeptide(L)'
;IDDNEETKYTVTYKDGVDGEVFADDVHGNLLSGVATPAFSGGTPTRTGYVFKGWNPAVAATVTGNATYVATWGEDKNNNGIDDNEETKYTVTYTDGVDGKEIFADQVYGNLLPGVDTPAFKGTPTREGYVFKGWNPEVAATVTGNATYIATWGEDKNNNGIADDEETKYTVRYTDGVDGKEVFADQVYGNLLSGVATPAFEGTPTREGYVFKGWNPAVAATVTGNVTYVATWGEDKNNNGIDDNEETKYTVTYKDGVDGEVFADDVHGNLLSGVATPAFSGGTPTRTGYVFKGWNPAVAATVTGNATYIATWGEDKNNNGIADDEETKYTVRYTDGVDGKEVFADQVYGNLLSGVATPAFEGTPTREGYVFKGWEPSVAEKVTGDVTYVARWGEDKNNNGIADDEETKYTVRYTDGVDEEVIFADQVYRNLLSGVDTPAFKGTP
;
A
#
# COMPACT_ATOMS: atom_id res chain seq x y z
N ILE A 1 61.05 128.00 20.98
CA ILE A 1 60.11 127.06 20.32
C ILE A 1 60.53 125.71 20.85
N ASP A 2 59.95 125.39 21.99
CA ASP A 2 60.00 124.05 22.56
C ASP A 2 58.91 123.27 21.86
N ASP A 3 59.28 122.15 21.24
CA ASP A 3 58.43 121.04 20.77
C ASP A 3 59.24 120.25 19.73
N ASN A 4 60.12 119.38 20.23
CA ASN A 4 60.41 118.14 19.52
C ASN A 4 59.62 117.04 20.25
N GLU A 5 58.30 117.17 20.28
CA GLU A 5 57.44 116.06 20.70
C GLU A 5 57.62 114.95 19.67
N GLU A 6 58.45 113.98 20.00
CA GLU A 6 58.51 112.72 19.28
C GLU A 6 57.10 112.13 19.28
N THR A 7 56.51 112.02 18.09
CA THR A 7 55.19 111.42 17.93
C THR A 7 55.27 109.96 18.37
N LYS A 8 54.51 109.62 19.42
CA LYS A 8 54.42 108.27 19.97
C LYS A 8 53.20 107.55 19.41
N TYR A 9 53.38 106.27 19.13
CA TYR A 9 52.33 105.41 18.58
C TYR A 9 51.94 104.28 19.53
N THR A 10 50.78 103.71 19.27
CA THR A 10 50.22 102.54 19.96
C THR A 10 49.98 101.42 18.96
N VAL A 11 50.41 100.23 19.33
CA VAL A 11 50.08 98.98 18.63
C VAL A 11 49.17 98.17 19.53
N THR A 12 48.02 97.73 19.00
CA THR A 12 47.05 96.94 19.74
C THR A 12 46.73 95.65 19.00
N TYR A 13 46.80 94.52 19.69
CA TYR A 13 46.32 93.22 19.20
C TYR A 13 44.96 92.91 19.83
N LYS A 14 43.96 92.61 19.01
CA LYS A 14 42.60 92.24 19.43
C LYS A 14 42.24 90.84 18.96
N ASP A 15 41.42 90.12 19.73
CA ASP A 15 41.02 88.74 19.41
C ASP A 15 40.05 88.60 18.22
N GLY A 16 39.41 89.69 17.82
CA GLY A 16 38.61 89.75 16.59
C GLY A 16 37.31 88.96 16.63
N VAL A 17 36.79 88.63 17.81
CA VAL A 17 35.52 87.90 17.97
C VAL A 17 34.58 88.64 18.92
N ASP A 18 33.27 88.37 18.80
CA ASP A 18 32.30 88.80 19.81
C ASP A 18 32.41 87.90 21.05
N GLY A 19 33.20 88.34 22.02
CA GLY A 19 33.60 87.58 23.22
C GLY A 19 35.01 87.97 23.67
N GLU A 20 35.59 87.25 24.63
CA GLU A 20 37.02 87.40 24.97
C GLU A 20 37.70 86.03 24.86
N VAL A 21 38.51 85.84 23.82
CA VAL A 21 39.43 84.70 23.65
C VAL A 21 40.76 85.01 24.34
N PHE A 22 41.21 86.26 24.20
CA PHE A 22 42.33 86.83 24.96
C PHE A 22 42.11 88.33 25.14
N ALA A 23 42.64 88.89 26.23
CA ALA A 23 42.58 90.32 26.49
C ALA A 23 43.39 91.12 25.46
N ASP A 24 42.90 92.30 25.07
CA ASP A 24 43.63 93.22 24.19
C ASP A 24 45.07 93.46 24.67
N ASP A 25 46.06 93.15 23.83
CA ASP A 25 47.48 93.38 24.13
C ASP A 25 47.92 94.72 23.53
N VAL A 26 48.18 95.70 24.40
CA VAL A 26 48.41 97.10 24.04
C VAL A 26 49.85 97.50 24.35
N HIS A 27 50.60 97.83 23.29
CA HIS A 27 51.97 98.34 23.36
C HIS A 27 51.97 99.84 23.08
N GLY A 28 52.22 100.66 24.10
CA GLY A 28 52.25 102.11 24.00
C GLY A 28 53.67 102.71 23.97
N ASN A 29 53.76 104.03 23.73
CA ASN A 29 55.00 104.81 23.72
C ASN A 29 56.04 104.38 22.67
N LEU A 30 55.59 103.92 21.49
CA LEU A 30 56.48 103.44 20.43
C LEU A 30 56.89 104.58 19.48
N LEU A 31 58.16 104.63 19.08
CA LEU A 31 58.67 105.60 18.10
C LEU A 31 58.55 105.07 16.67
N SER A 32 58.44 105.98 15.69
CA SER A 32 58.47 105.58 14.27
C SER A 32 59.78 104.85 13.92
N GLY A 33 59.68 103.75 13.18
CA GLY A 33 60.82 102.99 12.67
C GLY A 33 61.38 101.92 13.61
N VAL A 34 60.93 101.83 14.86
CA VAL A 34 61.26 100.69 15.74
C VAL A 34 60.54 99.42 15.28
N ALA A 35 61.08 98.25 15.64
CA ALA A 35 60.42 96.97 15.37
C ALA A 35 59.03 96.92 16.03
N THR A 36 58.02 96.48 15.30
CA THR A 36 56.67 96.31 15.85
C THR A 36 56.71 95.23 16.94
N PRO A 37 56.27 95.51 18.18
CA PRO A 37 56.20 94.49 19.23
C PRO A 37 55.36 93.30 18.80
N ALA A 38 55.83 92.09 19.05
CA ALA A 38 55.05 90.88 18.85
C ALA A 38 53.94 90.78 19.92
N PHE A 39 52.86 90.08 19.60
CA PHE A 39 51.83 89.74 20.58
C PHE A 39 52.43 88.94 21.75
N SER A 40 52.13 89.35 22.98
CA SER A 40 52.74 88.84 24.21
C SER A 40 52.29 87.42 24.59
N GLY A 41 51.11 86.99 24.09
CA GLY A 41 50.48 85.71 24.45
C GLY A 41 50.91 84.49 23.65
N GLY A 42 51.95 84.59 22.80
CA GLY A 42 52.38 83.50 21.91
C GLY A 42 51.46 83.35 20.69
N THR A 43 51.29 82.13 20.17
CA THR A 43 50.29 81.91 19.10
C THR A 43 48.89 81.84 19.72
N PRO A 44 47.94 82.70 19.32
CA PRO A 44 46.58 82.62 19.83
C PRO A 44 45.96 81.24 19.58
N THR A 45 45.19 80.73 20.55
CA THR A 45 44.46 79.46 20.43
C THR A 45 42.99 79.67 20.75
N ARG A 46 42.12 78.95 20.05
CA ARG A 46 40.67 79.00 20.24
C ARG A 46 40.10 77.62 19.91
N THR A 47 39.39 77.00 20.86
CA THR A 47 38.83 75.66 20.67
C THR A 47 37.92 75.60 19.44
N GLY A 48 38.19 74.65 18.52
CA GLY A 48 37.45 74.47 17.28
C GLY A 48 37.82 75.46 16.16
N TYR A 49 38.91 76.23 16.32
CA TYR A 49 39.39 77.19 15.32
C TYR A 49 40.92 77.18 15.23
N VAL A 50 41.44 77.45 14.04
CA VAL A 50 42.85 77.70 13.78
C VAL A 50 43.12 79.19 13.63
N PHE A 51 44.21 79.68 14.22
CA PHE A 51 44.65 81.06 14.06
C PHE A 51 45.28 81.25 12.66
N LYS A 52 44.70 82.14 11.84
CA LYS A 52 45.11 82.41 10.45
C LYS A 52 46.13 83.55 10.32
N GLY A 53 46.33 84.31 11.40
CA GLY A 53 47.17 85.49 11.41
C GLY A 53 46.41 86.76 11.82
N TRP A 54 47.05 87.90 11.62
CA TRP A 54 46.52 89.21 11.97
C TRP A 54 46.04 89.95 10.72
N ASN A 55 44.93 90.69 10.84
CA ASN A 55 44.44 91.60 9.80
C ASN A 55 44.36 93.04 10.35
N PRO A 56 45.07 94.01 9.73
CA PRO A 56 46.06 93.84 8.65
C PRO A 56 47.25 92.97 9.10
N ALA A 57 48.04 92.47 8.13
CA ALA A 57 49.28 91.77 8.44
C ALA A 57 50.21 92.66 9.26
N VAL A 58 50.86 92.10 10.29
CA VAL A 58 51.72 92.86 11.19
C VAL A 58 52.89 93.47 10.42
N ALA A 59 52.97 94.79 10.39
CA ALA A 59 54.08 95.49 9.77
C ALA A 59 55.37 95.25 10.56
N ALA A 60 56.52 95.14 9.87
CA ALA A 60 57.80 94.89 10.54
C ALA A 60 58.25 96.05 11.45
N THR A 61 57.86 97.28 11.12
CA THR A 61 58.19 98.49 11.88
C THR A 61 56.96 99.36 12.14
N VAL A 62 57.01 100.11 13.24
CA VAL A 62 55.95 101.05 13.63
C VAL A 62 56.01 102.28 12.74
N THR A 63 54.96 102.55 11.98
CA THR A 63 54.84 103.76 11.14
C THR A 63 53.66 104.65 11.54
N GLY A 64 52.88 104.22 12.53
CA GLY A 64 51.65 104.86 12.97
C GLY A 64 50.95 104.04 14.05
N ASN A 65 49.82 104.54 14.55
CA ASN A 65 48.92 103.73 15.38
C ASN A 65 48.37 102.57 14.56
N ALA A 66 48.43 101.35 15.07
CA ALA A 66 47.97 100.16 14.38
C ALA A 66 47.11 99.28 15.29
N THR A 67 46.07 98.70 14.73
CA THR A 67 45.27 97.67 15.39
C THR A 67 45.30 96.43 14.52
N TYR A 68 45.78 95.33 15.09
CA TYR A 68 45.91 94.03 14.45
C TYR A 68 44.85 93.10 15.05
N VAL A 69 43.93 92.62 14.22
CA VAL A 69 42.82 91.80 14.66
C VAL A 69 43.08 90.35 14.28
N ALA A 70 42.99 89.43 15.24
CA ALA A 70 43.19 88.01 14.99
C ALA A 70 42.11 87.50 14.01
N THR A 71 42.55 86.71 13.05
CA THR A 71 41.67 86.04 12.09
C THR A 71 41.66 84.54 12.38
N TRP A 72 40.47 83.94 12.27
CA TRP A 72 40.22 82.55 12.66
C TRP A 72 39.60 81.78 11.50
N GLY A 73 40.10 80.59 11.25
CA GLY A 73 39.45 79.57 10.42
C GLY A 73 38.77 78.55 11.34
N GLU A 74 37.62 78.00 10.94
CA GLU A 74 37.04 76.86 11.67
C GLU A 74 37.99 75.66 11.58
N ASP A 75 38.10 74.87 12.65
CA ASP A 75 38.93 73.66 12.72
C ASP A 75 38.18 72.63 13.59
N LYS A 76 37.17 71.98 13.01
CA LYS A 76 36.26 71.09 13.76
C LYS A 76 36.94 69.78 14.16
N ASN A 77 37.89 69.29 13.36
CA ASN A 77 38.63 68.06 13.66
C ASN A 77 39.90 68.32 14.50
N ASN A 78 40.19 69.58 14.84
CA ASN A 78 41.33 70.04 15.64
C ASN A 78 42.67 69.55 15.09
N ASN A 79 42.84 69.55 13.77
CA ASN A 79 44.08 69.14 13.13
C ASN A 79 45.04 70.31 12.81
N GLY A 80 44.64 71.55 13.15
CA GLY A 80 45.43 72.75 12.97
C GLY A 80 45.38 73.32 11.54
N ILE A 81 44.42 72.89 10.73
CA ILE A 81 44.15 73.39 9.38
C ILE A 81 42.72 73.94 9.36
N ASP A 82 42.49 74.98 8.57
CA ASP A 82 41.16 75.54 8.38
C ASP A 82 40.28 74.55 7.62
N ASP A 83 39.08 74.23 8.12
CA ASP A 83 38.08 73.34 7.51
C ASP A 83 37.85 73.63 6.01
N ASN A 84 38.00 74.90 5.58
CA ASN A 84 37.82 75.32 4.19
C ASN A 84 39.04 75.04 3.29
N GLU A 85 40.22 74.86 3.89
CA GLU A 85 41.47 74.49 3.23
C GLU A 85 41.71 72.98 3.23
N GLU A 86 40.90 72.23 3.98
CA GLU A 86 40.99 70.78 4.06
C GLU A 86 40.37 70.06 2.87
N THR A 87 40.98 68.92 2.51
CA THR A 87 40.37 67.98 1.57
C THR A 87 39.19 67.29 2.22
N LYS A 88 38.04 67.35 1.55
CA LYS A 88 36.80 66.75 2.02
C LYS A 88 36.53 65.44 1.32
N TYR A 89 35.94 64.51 2.07
CA TYR A 89 35.66 63.15 1.61
C TYR A 89 34.17 62.85 1.57
N THR A 90 33.87 61.75 0.88
CA THR A 90 32.53 61.18 0.75
C THR A 90 32.54 59.74 1.24
N VAL A 91 31.56 59.39 2.07
CA VAL A 91 31.28 58.02 2.49
C VAL A 91 29.96 57.60 1.86
N THR A 92 29.94 56.44 1.21
CA THR A 92 28.76 55.90 0.55
C THR A 92 28.47 54.49 1.05
N TYR A 93 27.22 54.19 1.37
CA TYR A 93 26.73 52.84 1.64
C TYR A 93 25.86 52.37 0.48
N THR A 94 26.14 51.19 -0.05
CA THR A 94 25.43 50.60 -1.22
C THR A 94 24.95 49.19 -0.92
N ASP A 95 23.88 48.74 -1.56
CA ASP A 95 23.30 47.42 -1.29
C ASP A 95 24.09 46.21 -1.81
N GLY A 96 25.07 46.45 -2.69
CA GLY A 96 25.92 45.41 -3.25
C GLY A 96 25.21 44.42 -4.17
N VAL A 97 24.04 44.77 -4.71
CA VAL A 97 23.26 43.89 -5.60
C VAL A 97 23.16 44.50 -6.99
N ASP A 98 23.83 43.88 -7.95
CA ASP A 98 23.78 44.31 -9.34
C ASP A 98 22.37 44.15 -9.93
N GLY A 99 21.87 45.22 -10.56
CA GLY A 99 20.63 45.19 -11.34
C GLY A 99 19.34 45.15 -10.52
N LYS A 100 19.41 45.20 -9.18
CA LYS A 100 18.24 45.27 -8.30
C LYS A 100 18.56 46.10 -7.05
N GLU A 101 17.91 47.24 -6.93
CA GLU A 101 17.98 48.07 -5.72
C GLU A 101 17.23 47.38 -4.57
N ILE A 102 17.96 47.04 -3.50
CA ILE A 102 17.43 46.50 -2.24
C ILE A 102 17.11 47.64 -1.28
N PHE A 103 17.98 48.64 -1.22
CA PHE A 103 17.76 49.89 -0.50
C PHE A 103 18.53 51.03 -1.20
N ALA A 104 18.04 52.25 -1.05
CA ALA A 104 18.68 53.43 -1.64
C ALA A 104 20.05 53.72 -1.01
N ASP A 105 21.03 54.07 -1.85
CA ASP A 105 22.37 54.44 -1.41
C ASP A 105 22.34 55.60 -0.42
N GLN A 106 23.13 55.50 0.65
CA GLN A 106 23.31 56.58 1.61
C GLN A 106 24.65 57.26 1.37
N VAL A 107 24.60 58.50 0.87
CA VAL A 107 25.78 59.29 0.52
C VAL A 107 25.97 60.42 1.54
N TYR A 108 27.11 60.42 2.23
CA TYR A 108 27.53 61.43 3.18
C TYR A 108 28.74 62.18 2.61
N GLY A 109 28.52 63.40 2.11
CA GLY A 109 29.58 64.24 1.54
C GLY A 109 30.09 65.32 2.51
N ASN A 110 31.12 66.06 2.07
CA ASN A 110 31.70 67.20 2.80
C ASN A 110 32.23 66.81 4.20
N LEU A 111 32.81 65.61 4.33
CA LEU A 111 33.36 65.09 5.58
C LEU A 111 34.84 65.47 5.71
N LEU A 112 35.23 65.96 6.88
CA LEU A 112 36.63 66.27 7.20
C LEU A 112 37.39 64.98 7.57
N PRO A 113 38.71 64.91 7.37
CA PRO A 113 39.51 63.80 7.88
C PRO A 113 39.44 63.71 9.40
N GLY A 114 39.52 62.50 9.95
CA GLY A 114 39.62 62.25 11.39
C GLY A 114 38.31 62.34 12.17
N VAL A 115 37.23 62.85 11.57
CA VAL A 115 35.89 62.80 12.19
C VAL A 115 35.32 61.39 12.14
N ASP A 116 34.36 61.09 13.01
CA ASP A 116 33.67 59.79 13.02
C ASP A 116 32.99 59.51 11.68
N THR A 117 33.13 58.27 11.20
CA THR A 117 32.43 57.83 9.99
C THR A 117 30.92 57.80 10.25
N PRO A 118 30.10 58.44 9.40
CA PRO A 118 28.65 58.40 9.55
C PRO A 118 28.12 56.96 9.51
N ALA A 119 27.36 56.55 10.52
CA ALA A 119 26.75 55.24 10.54
C ALA A 119 25.56 55.15 9.56
N PHE A 120 25.40 53.98 8.92
CA PHE A 120 24.21 53.66 8.14
C PHE A 120 22.92 53.84 8.94
N LYS A 121 21.90 54.45 8.34
CA LYS A 121 20.59 54.66 8.96
C LYS A 121 19.63 53.53 8.60
N GLY A 122 19.18 52.79 9.61
CA GLY A 122 18.26 51.66 9.47
C GLY A 122 18.97 50.31 9.61
N THR A 123 18.25 49.24 9.33
CA THR A 123 18.78 47.88 9.29
C THR A 123 18.67 47.35 7.87
N PRO A 124 19.77 46.98 7.21
CA PRO A 124 19.70 46.35 5.89
C PRO A 124 18.85 45.08 5.95
N THR A 125 17.87 44.95 5.07
CA THR A 125 17.04 43.75 4.93
C THR A 125 16.93 43.34 3.47
N ARG A 126 16.90 42.04 3.22
CA ARG A 126 16.74 41.45 1.88
C ARG A 126 16.00 40.12 2.03
N GLU A 127 14.88 39.97 1.34
CA GLU A 127 14.07 38.75 1.41
C GLU A 127 14.88 37.50 1.02
N GLY A 128 14.89 36.48 1.88
CA GLY A 128 15.65 35.24 1.72
C GLY A 128 17.16 35.35 1.97
N TYR A 129 17.62 36.44 2.60
CA TYR A 129 19.03 36.66 2.93
C TYR A 129 19.20 37.31 4.31
N VAL A 130 20.33 37.01 4.95
CA VAL A 130 20.81 37.69 6.15
C VAL A 130 21.94 38.67 5.80
N PHE A 131 21.93 39.85 6.40
CA PHE A 131 23.00 40.84 6.27
C PHE A 131 24.24 40.39 7.06
N LYS A 132 25.37 40.19 6.38
CA LYS A 132 26.64 39.74 7.00
C LYS A 132 27.56 40.87 7.42
N GLY A 133 27.30 42.09 6.97
CA GLY A 133 28.14 43.26 7.24
C GLY A 133 28.48 44.06 5.98
N TRP A 134 29.39 45.01 6.13
CA TRP A 134 29.89 45.85 5.05
C TRP A 134 31.25 45.38 4.58
N ASN A 135 31.50 45.46 3.28
CA ASN A 135 32.81 45.26 2.67
C ASN A 135 33.24 46.51 1.89
N PRO A 136 34.36 47.16 2.24
CA PRO A 136 35.22 46.86 3.39
C PRO A 136 34.49 47.07 4.73
N GLU A 137 35.08 46.61 5.84
CA GLU A 137 34.57 46.91 7.18
C GLU A 137 34.56 48.42 7.41
N VAL A 138 33.51 48.93 8.07
CA VAL A 138 33.35 50.36 8.30
C VAL A 138 34.45 50.88 9.22
N ALA A 139 35.31 51.75 8.70
CA ALA A 139 36.33 52.42 9.49
C ALA A 139 35.69 53.35 10.53
N ALA A 140 36.26 53.44 11.74
CA ALA A 140 35.74 54.31 12.80
C ALA A 140 35.77 55.80 12.43
N THR A 141 36.80 56.23 11.70
CA THR A 141 36.98 57.63 11.28
C THR A 141 37.19 57.76 9.78
N VAL A 142 36.85 58.93 9.25
CA VAL A 142 37.00 59.27 7.83
C VAL A 142 38.48 59.52 7.54
N THR A 143 39.06 58.69 6.68
CA THR A 143 40.46 58.81 6.24
C THR A 143 40.59 59.09 4.74
N GLY A 144 39.50 58.94 4.00
CA GLY A 144 39.43 59.09 2.55
C GLY A 144 38.00 58.88 2.05
N ASN A 145 37.83 58.92 0.72
CA ASN A 145 36.58 58.48 0.11
C ASN A 145 36.41 56.97 0.31
N ALA A 146 35.23 56.54 0.77
CA ALA A 146 34.93 55.15 1.03
C ALA A 146 33.55 54.76 0.49
N THR A 147 33.47 53.56 -0.08
CA THR A 147 32.21 52.92 -0.47
C THR A 147 32.12 51.60 0.26
N TYR A 148 31.12 51.49 1.13
CA TYR A 148 30.81 50.29 1.91
C TYR A 148 29.68 49.53 1.22
N ILE A 149 29.95 48.29 0.87
CA ILE A 149 29.03 47.46 0.08
C ILE A 149 28.42 46.40 1.02
N ALA A 150 27.09 46.30 1.07
CA ALA A 150 26.43 45.32 1.90
C ALA A 150 26.74 43.89 1.40
N THR A 151 27.03 43.00 2.34
CA THR A 151 27.27 41.59 2.09
C THR A 151 26.11 40.76 2.63
N TRP A 152 25.75 39.71 1.90
CA TRP A 152 24.54 38.91 2.16
C TRP A 152 24.87 37.42 2.18
N GLY A 153 24.28 36.68 3.12
CA GLY A 153 24.22 35.22 3.12
C GLY A 153 22.81 34.77 2.78
N GLU A 154 22.65 33.70 1.99
CA GLU A 154 21.31 33.11 1.76
C GLU A 154 20.72 32.63 3.09
N ASP A 155 19.42 32.78 3.26
CA ASP A 155 18.66 32.34 4.43
C ASP A 155 17.32 31.76 3.94
N LYS A 156 17.33 30.51 3.47
CA LYS A 156 16.16 29.87 2.85
C LYS A 156 15.07 29.55 3.86
N ASN A 157 15.43 29.28 5.11
CA ASN A 157 14.49 28.94 6.17
C ASN A 157 14.05 30.17 7.00
N ASN A 158 14.57 31.36 6.69
CA ASN A 158 14.26 32.64 7.31
C ASN A 158 14.49 32.63 8.84
N ASN A 159 15.56 31.98 9.30
CA ASN A 159 15.87 31.89 10.72
C ASN A 159 16.90 32.94 11.20
N GLY A 160 17.39 33.80 10.29
CA GLY A 160 18.33 34.87 10.60
C GLY A 160 19.79 34.41 10.69
N ILE A 161 20.09 33.17 10.28
CA ILE A 161 21.44 32.61 10.16
C ILE A 161 21.64 32.27 8.68
N ALA A 162 22.85 32.51 8.16
CA ALA A 162 23.12 32.19 6.76
C ALA A 162 23.17 30.66 6.56
N ASP A 163 22.59 30.15 5.47
CA ASP A 163 22.54 28.73 5.09
C ASP A 163 23.91 28.02 5.16
N ASP A 164 25.01 28.76 4.93
CA ASP A 164 26.39 28.24 4.95
C ASP A 164 26.96 28.11 6.37
N GLU A 165 26.35 28.77 7.35
CA GLU A 165 26.68 28.72 8.77
C GLU A 165 25.78 27.75 9.56
N GLU A 166 24.75 27.19 8.90
CA GLU A 166 23.79 26.29 9.51
C GLU A 166 24.22 24.81 9.51
N THR A 167 23.69 24.07 10.49
CA THR A 167 23.80 22.60 10.51
C THR A 167 22.89 21.99 9.45
N LYS A 168 23.43 21.03 8.69
CA LYS A 168 22.71 20.33 7.63
C LYS A 168 22.29 18.93 8.05
N TYR A 169 21.14 18.50 7.57
CA TYR A 169 20.52 17.22 7.90
C TYR A 169 20.31 16.33 6.68
N THR A 170 20.05 15.06 6.97
CA THR A 170 19.74 14.01 6.00
C THR A 170 18.42 13.35 6.35
N VAL A 171 17.54 13.23 5.35
CA VAL A 171 16.30 12.43 5.41
C VAL A 171 16.52 11.19 4.55
N ARG A 172 16.23 10.02 5.11
CA ARG A 172 16.31 8.73 4.40
C ARG A 172 14.97 8.01 4.46
N TYR A 173 14.55 7.42 3.35
CA TYR A 173 13.42 6.49 3.27
C TYR A 173 13.94 5.08 2.95
N THR A 174 13.48 4.08 3.69
CA THR A 174 13.90 2.68 3.52
C THR A 174 12.72 1.73 3.49
N ASP A 175 12.86 0.58 2.83
CA ASP A 175 11.79 -0.41 2.71
C ASP A 175 11.41 -1.14 4.02
N GLY A 176 12.26 -1.10 5.04
CA GLY A 176 12.02 -1.74 6.33
C GLY A 176 11.98 -3.26 6.29
N VAL A 177 12.58 -3.88 5.27
CA VAL A 177 12.62 -5.34 5.12
C VAL A 177 14.05 -5.85 5.22
N ASP A 178 14.32 -6.64 6.25
CA ASP A 178 15.64 -7.24 6.43
C ASP A 178 15.91 -8.33 5.36
N GLY A 179 17.08 -8.25 4.74
CA GLY A 179 17.60 -9.29 3.85
C GLY A 179 16.95 -9.39 2.47
N LYS A 180 15.98 -8.52 2.15
CA LYS A 180 15.37 -8.43 0.82
C LYS A 180 15.01 -6.98 0.50
N GLU A 181 15.64 -6.44 -0.54
CA GLU A 181 15.29 -5.12 -1.07
C GLU A 181 13.95 -5.19 -1.81
N VAL A 182 12.96 -4.43 -1.31
CA VAL A 182 11.64 -4.26 -1.93
C VAL A 182 11.65 -3.04 -2.85
N PHE A 183 12.32 -1.96 -2.43
CA PHE A 183 12.61 -0.79 -3.25
C PHE A 183 13.90 -0.11 -2.77
N ALA A 184 14.55 0.62 -3.67
CA ALA A 184 15.80 1.30 -3.35
C ALA A 184 15.60 2.47 -2.37
N ASP A 185 16.51 2.59 -1.41
CA ASP A 185 16.52 3.69 -0.45
C ASP A 185 16.63 5.06 -1.13
N GLN A 186 15.86 6.03 -0.66
CA GLN A 186 15.96 7.43 -1.09
C GLN A 186 16.63 8.25 0.01
N VAL A 187 17.72 8.96 -0.35
CA VAL A 187 18.51 9.75 0.58
C VAL A 187 18.56 11.20 0.10
N TYR A 188 18.08 12.11 0.94
CA TYR A 188 18.06 13.55 0.71
C TYR A 188 18.98 14.22 1.72
N GLY A 189 20.13 14.72 1.27
CA GLY A 189 21.14 15.40 2.10
C GLY A 189 21.14 16.92 1.95
N ASN A 190 21.99 17.59 2.73
CA ASN A 190 22.17 19.04 2.73
C ASN A 190 20.89 19.84 3.02
N LEU A 191 20.02 19.30 3.88
CA LEU A 191 18.75 19.93 4.24
C LEU A 191 18.93 20.85 5.45
N LEU A 192 18.32 22.03 5.42
CA LEU A 192 18.31 22.96 6.56
C LEU A 192 17.18 22.62 7.54
N SER A 193 17.28 23.07 8.78
CA SER A 193 16.15 22.97 9.72
C SER A 193 14.97 23.82 9.23
N GLY A 194 13.74 23.39 9.48
CA GLY A 194 12.52 24.17 9.19
C GLY A 194 12.07 24.17 7.74
N VAL A 195 12.90 23.71 6.78
CA VAL A 195 12.45 23.51 5.39
C VAL A 195 11.53 22.29 5.30
N ALA A 196 10.71 22.25 4.25
CA ALA A 196 9.81 21.12 4.01
C ALA A 196 10.59 19.81 3.88
N THR A 197 10.10 18.75 4.53
CA THR A 197 10.68 17.40 4.40
C THR A 197 10.45 16.91 2.97
N PRO A 198 11.51 16.45 2.26
CA PRO A 198 11.35 15.84 0.95
C PRO A 198 10.38 14.65 1.00
N ALA A 199 9.45 14.60 0.06
CA ALA A 199 8.53 13.47 -0.06
C ALA A 199 9.25 12.25 -0.63
N PHE A 200 8.73 11.06 -0.34
CA PHE A 200 9.14 9.85 -1.05
C PHE A 200 8.63 9.91 -2.50
N GLU A 201 9.52 9.66 -3.47
CA GLU A 201 9.18 9.62 -4.89
C GLU A 201 8.64 8.23 -5.28
N GLY A 202 7.41 8.19 -5.79
CA GLY A 202 6.73 6.95 -6.21
C GLY A 202 5.75 6.39 -5.17
N THR A 203 5.29 5.16 -5.39
CA THR A 203 4.36 4.47 -4.48
C THR A 203 5.03 3.20 -3.97
N PRO A 204 5.25 3.05 -2.65
CA PRO A 204 5.76 1.81 -2.07
C PRO A 204 4.83 0.64 -2.42
N THR A 205 5.40 -0.44 -2.97
CA THR A 205 4.67 -1.66 -3.31
C THR A 205 5.45 -2.88 -2.86
N ARG A 206 4.76 -3.93 -2.42
CA ARG A 206 5.34 -5.20 -1.98
C ARG A 206 4.33 -6.32 -2.21
N GLU A 207 4.73 -7.36 -2.95
CA GLU A 207 3.84 -8.48 -3.27
C GLU A 207 3.31 -9.18 -2.02
N GLY A 208 1.97 -9.30 -1.90
CA GLY A 208 1.27 -9.90 -0.77
C GLY A 208 1.18 -9.02 0.49
N TYR A 209 1.49 -7.72 0.37
CA TYR A 209 1.45 -6.76 1.47
C TYR A 209 0.88 -5.41 1.02
N VAL A 210 0.23 -4.71 1.95
CA VAL A 210 -0.20 -3.33 1.80
C VAL A 210 0.73 -2.38 2.58
N PHE A 211 1.07 -1.24 1.99
CA PHE A 211 1.83 -0.18 2.65
C PHE A 211 0.98 0.55 3.68
N LYS A 212 1.38 0.54 4.96
CA LYS A 212 0.64 1.19 6.06
C LYS A 212 1.11 2.61 6.36
N GLY A 213 2.26 3.01 5.81
CA GLY A 213 2.89 4.30 6.10
C GLY A 213 4.33 4.16 6.54
N TRP A 214 4.91 5.29 6.97
CA TRP A 214 6.28 5.38 7.45
C TRP A 214 6.32 5.37 8.98
N ASN A 215 7.35 4.75 9.55
CA ASN A 215 7.68 4.84 10.96
C ASN A 215 9.12 5.39 11.15
N PRO A 216 9.29 6.55 11.81
CA PRO A 216 8.24 7.43 12.33
C PRO A 216 7.36 8.02 11.22
N ALA A 217 6.22 8.61 11.58
CA ALA A 217 5.40 9.34 10.60
C ALA A 217 6.22 10.51 10.02
N VAL A 218 6.07 10.75 8.71
CA VAL A 218 6.81 11.81 8.01
C VAL A 218 6.44 13.17 8.59
N ALA A 219 7.43 13.89 9.11
CA ALA A 219 7.25 15.23 9.63
C ALA A 219 7.12 16.22 8.48
N ALA A 220 6.33 17.28 8.63
CA ALA A 220 6.16 18.29 7.57
C ALA A 220 7.46 19.06 7.27
N THR A 221 8.30 19.25 8.28
CA THR A 221 9.57 19.99 8.18
C THR A 221 10.73 19.18 8.74
N VAL A 222 11.92 19.42 8.19
CA VAL A 222 13.17 18.83 8.66
C VAL A 222 13.54 19.44 10.02
N THR A 223 13.76 18.60 11.02
CA THR A 223 14.21 19.03 12.35
C THR A 223 15.52 18.35 12.79
N GLY A 224 16.04 17.45 11.96
CA GLY A 224 17.15 16.58 12.31
C GLY A 224 17.38 15.49 11.27
N ASN A 225 18.41 14.68 11.49
CA ASN A 225 18.60 13.45 10.71
C ASN A 225 17.49 12.46 11.07
N VAL A 226 16.84 11.88 10.06
CA VAL A 226 15.76 10.91 10.26
C VAL A 226 15.79 9.82 9.19
N THR A 227 15.46 8.61 9.60
CA THR A 227 15.20 7.49 8.70
C THR A 227 13.74 7.07 8.87
N TYR A 228 12.97 7.22 7.80
CA TYR A 228 11.59 6.78 7.68
C TYR A 228 11.57 5.37 7.12
N VAL A 229 11.06 4.43 7.92
CA VAL A 229 11.03 3.02 7.58
C VAL A 229 9.62 2.64 7.14
N ALA A 230 9.46 2.06 5.95
CA ALA A 230 8.17 1.62 5.47
C ALA A 230 7.60 0.52 6.38
N THR A 231 6.31 0.61 6.66
CA THR A 231 5.56 -0.37 7.44
C THR A 231 4.55 -1.09 6.55
N TRP A 232 4.36 -2.37 6.79
CA TRP A 232 3.60 -3.27 5.91
C TRP A 232 2.59 -4.08 6.70
N GLY A 233 1.39 -4.25 6.15
CA GLY A 233 0.39 -5.23 6.59
C GLY A 233 0.31 -6.37 5.57
N GLU A 234 0.04 -7.60 6.00
CA GLU A 234 -0.22 -8.69 5.05
C GLU A 234 -1.49 -8.38 4.25
N ASP A 235 -1.51 -8.73 2.97
CA ASP A 235 -2.67 -8.56 2.08
C ASP A 235 -2.75 -9.77 1.14
N LYS A 236 -3.31 -10.87 1.63
CA LYS A 236 -3.33 -12.16 0.90
C LYS A 236 -4.30 -12.15 -0.27
N ASN A 237 -5.38 -11.37 -0.18
CA ASN A 237 -6.40 -11.27 -1.22
C ASN A 237 -6.16 -10.09 -2.18
N ASN A 238 -5.08 -9.31 -1.98
CA ASN A 238 -4.66 -8.16 -2.78
C ASN A 238 -5.75 -7.10 -2.93
N ASN A 239 -6.48 -6.83 -1.85
CA ASN A 239 -7.56 -5.84 -1.84
C ASN A 239 -7.14 -4.46 -1.32
N GLY A 240 -5.88 -4.30 -0.91
CA GLY A 240 -5.33 -3.05 -0.38
C GLY A 240 -5.69 -2.77 1.07
N ILE A 241 -6.11 -3.77 1.84
CA ILE A 241 -6.41 -3.68 3.26
C ILE A 241 -5.54 -4.70 4.00
N ASP A 242 -5.04 -4.34 5.17
CA ASP A 242 -4.29 -5.27 6.02
C ASP A 242 -5.22 -6.42 6.43
N ASP A 243 -4.79 -7.67 6.21
CA ASP A 243 -5.49 -8.90 6.60
C ASP A 243 -6.02 -8.84 8.05
N ASN A 244 -5.34 -8.13 8.96
CA ASN A 244 -5.73 -8.01 10.37
C ASN A 244 -6.86 -6.98 10.61
N GLU A 245 -7.09 -6.09 9.66
CA GLU A 245 -8.14 -5.07 9.68
C GLU A 245 -9.40 -5.55 8.92
N GLU A 246 -9.30 -6.69 8.22
CA GLU A 246 -10.40 -7.27 7.47
C GLU A 246 -11.36 -8.13 8.30
N THR A 247 -12.62 -8.19 7.84
CA THR A 247 -13.61 -9.13 8.38
C THR A 247 -13.26 -10.56 7.99
N LYS A 248 -13.33 -11.47 8.97
CA LYS A 248 -13.09 -12.90 8.77
C LYS A 248 -14.39 -13.69 8.69
N TYR A 249 -14.38 -14.74 7.89
CA TYR A 249 -15.53 -15.61 7.65
C TYR A 249 -15.24 -17.06 8.01
N THR A 250 -16.33 -17.82 8.09
CA THR A 250 -16.34 -19.26 8.38
C THR A 250 -17.08 -20.00 7.28
N VAL A 251 -16.49 -21.08 6.79
CA VAL A 251 -17.12 -22.05 5.90
C VAL A 251 -17.35 -23.34 6.68
N THR A 252 -18.55 -23.91 6.58
CA THR A 252 -18.91 -25.15 7.27
C THR A 252 -19.51 -26.16 6.30
N TYR A 253 -19.00 -27.38 6.31
CA TYR A 253 -19.59 -28.51 5.61
C TYR A 253 -20.35 -29.39 6.60
N LYS A 254 -21.62 -29.69 6.33
CA LYS A 254 -22.49 -30.55 7.13
C LYS A 254 -22.96 -31.75 6.32
N ASP A 255 -23.21 -32.86 6.99
CA ASP A 255 -23.63 -34.10 6.32
C ASP A 255 -25.10 -34.13 5.87
N GLY A 256 -25.91 -33.17 6.30
CA GLY A 256 -27.34 -33.09 5.97
C GLY A 256 -28.22 -34.15 6.65
N VAL A 257 -27.67 -34.88 7.62
CA VAL A 257 -28.36 -35.88 8.44
C VAL A 257 -27.90 -35.79 9.89
N ASP A 258 -27.80 -34.56 10.41
CA ASP A 258 -27.50 -34.23 11.80
C ASP A 258 -26.22 -34.87 12.38
N GLY A 259 -25.19 -35.06 11.56
CA GLY A 259 -23.87 -35.54 11.98
C GLY A 259 -23.73 -37.06 12.06
N GLU A 260 -24.72 -37.82 11.59
CA GLU A 260 -24.68 -39.29 11.56
C GLU A 260 -23.63 -39.87 10.59
N VAL A 261 -23.27 -39.14 9.54
CA VAL A 261 -22.33 -39.61 8.50
C VAL A 261 -20.93 -39.05 8.73
N PHE A 262 -20.82 -37.75 9.00
CA PHE A 262 -19.56 -37.11 9.38
C PHE A 262 -19.81 -35.89 10.27
N ALA A 263 -18.84 -35.59 11.13
CA ALA A 263 -18.88 -34.38 11.95
C ALA A 263 -18.67 -33.11 11.11
N ASP A 264 -19.32 -32.02 11.49
CA ASP A 264 -19.19 -30.71 10.82
C ASP A 264 -17.70 -30.33 10.61
N ASP A 265 -17.33 -30.07 9.35
CA ASP A 265 -15.98 -29.62 8.98
C ASP A 265 -15.98 -28.09 8.83
N VAL A 266 -15.33 -27.42 9.78
CA VAL A 266 -15.40 -25.96 9.97
C VAL A 266 -14.05 -25.33 9.67
N HIS A 267 -14.04 -24.44 8.67
CA HIS A 267 -12.88 -23.65 8.26
C HIS A 267 -13.10 -22.19 8.66
N GLY A 268 -12.34 -21.67 9.62
CA GLY A 268 -12.44 -20.30 10.13
C GLY A 268 -11.29 -19.38 9.71
N ASN A 269 -11.37 -18.11 10.12
CA ASN A 269 -10.36 -17.08 9.84
C ASN A 269 -10.12 -16.84 8.33
N LEU A 270 -11.17 -16.98 7.52
CA LEU A 270 -11.08 -16.85 6.07
C LEU A 270 -11.32 -15.41 5.63
N LEU A 271 -10.53 -14.93 4.69
CA LEU A 271 -10.69 -13.61 4.07
C LEU A 271 -11.70 -13.66 2.92
N SER A 272 -12.34 -12.53 2.61
CA SER A 272 -13.12 -12.43 1.37
C SER A 272 -12.18 -12.57 0.15
N GLY A 273 -12.67 -13.19 -0.93
CA GLY A 273 -11.95 -13.31 -2.20
C GLY A 273 -10.90 -14.42 -2.26
N VAL A 274 -10.51 -15.02 -1.13
CA VAL A 274 -9.65 -16.22 -1.14
C VAL A 274 -10.45 -17.45 -1.59
N ALA A 275 -9.75 -18.46 -2.09
CA ALA A 275 -10.37 -19.72 -2.49
C ALA A 275 -11.14 -20.35 -1.31
N THR A 276 -12.35 -20.84 -1.58
CA THR A 276 -13.13 -21.57 -0.58
C THR A 276 -12.41 -22.87 -0.24
N PRO A 277 -12.13 -23.15 1.04
CA PRO A 277 -11.52 -24.41 1.44
C PRO A 277 -12.37 -25.60 1.00
N ALA A 278 -11.75 -26.63 0.46
CA ALA A 278 -12.43 -27.88 0.16
C ALA A 278 -12.76 -28.63 1.46
N PHE A 279 -13.78 -29.48 1.41
CA PHE A 279 -14.09 -30.39 2.50
C PHE A 279 -12.89 -31.32 2.79
N SER A 280 -12.50 -31.41 4.06
CA SER A 280 -11.29 -32.12 4.52
C SER A 280 -11.39 -33.64 4.37
N GLY A 281 -12.61 -34.20 4.38
CA GLY A 281 -12.88 -35.64 4.38
C GLY A 281 -12.90 -36.32 3.01
N GLY A 282 -12.55 -35.62 1.92
CA GLY A 282 -12.58 -36.19 0.56
C GLY A 282 -13.98 -36.23 -0.05
N THR A 283 -14.36 -37.32 -0.74
CA THR A 283 -15.75 -37.48 -1.22
C THR A 283 -16.59 -38.14 -0.12
N PRO A 284 -17.67 -37.50 0.37
CA PRO A 284 -18.53 -38.10 1.38
C PRO A 284 -19.13 -39.44 0.92
N THR A 285 -19.24 -40.40 1.84
CA THR A 285 -19.83 -41.72 1.58
C THR A 285 -20.88 -42.07 2.64
N ARG A 286 -22.00 -42.66 2.22
CA ARG A 286 -23.08 -43.10 3.10
C ARG A 286 -23.66 -44.42 2.58
N THR A 287 -23.70 -45.47 3.40
CA THR A 287 -24.16 -46.80 2.98
C THR A 287 -25.59 -46.77 2.41
N GLY A 288 -25.77 -47.31 1.19
CA GLY A 288 -27.06 -47.34 0.49
C GLY A 288 -27.45 -46.00 -0.15
N TYR A 289 -26.53 -45.04 -0.22
CA TYR A 289 -26.73 -43.74 -0.86
C TYR A 289 -25.50 -43.33 -1.67
N VAL A 290 -25.73 -42.52 -2.70
CA VAL A 290 -24.69 -41.81 -3.44
C VAL A 290 -24.70 -40.32 -3.08
N PHE A 291 -23.51 -39.73 -2.94
CA PHE A 291 -23.35 -38.30 -2.71
C PHE A 291 -23.63 -37.51 -4.00
N LYS A 292 -24.66 -36.65 -4.00
CA LYS A 292 -25.07 -35.86 -5.17
C LYS A 292 -24.39 -34.49 -5.25
N GLY A 293 -23.64 -34.11 -4.22
CA GLY A 293 -22.98 -32.81 -4.11
C GLY A 293 -23.44 -32.00 -2.90
N TRP A 294 -23.01 -30.74 -2.85
CA TRP A 294 -23.33 -29.80 -1.79
C TRP A 294 -24.50 -28.89 -2.19
N ASN A 295 -25.37 -28.58 -1.23
CA ASN A 295 -26.42 -27.57 -1.38
C ASN A 295 -26.26 -26.48 -0.29
N PRO A 296 -26.06 -25.20 -0.67
CA PRO A 296 -25.82 -24.71 -2.02
C PRO A 296 -24.53 -25.30 -2.64
N ALA A 297 -24.36 -25.15 -3.96
CA ALA A 297 -23.11 -25.51 -4.62
C ALA A 297 -21.95 -24.68 -4.04
N VAL A 298 -20.78 -25.32 -3.88
CA VAL A 298 -19.61 -24.67 -3.27
C VAL A 298 -19.14 -23.51 -4.15
N ALA A 299 -19.15 -22.30 -3.61
CA ALA A 299 -18.61 -21.13 -4.29
C ALA A 299 -17.09 -21.26 -4.45
N ALA A 300 -16.53 -20.78 -5.56
CA ALA A 300 -15.08 -20.81 -5.80
C ALA A 300 -14.27 -19.99 -4.78
N THR A 301 -14.84 -18.88 -4.31
CA THR A 301 -14.20 -17.97 -3.36
C THR A 301 -15.11 -17.67 -2.18
N VAL A 302 -14.51 -17.39 -1.03
CA VAL A 302 -15.22 -16.95 0.17
C VAL A 302 -15.75 -15.54 -0.06
N THR A 303 -17.05 -15.34 0.13
CA THR A 303 -17.69 -14.01 0.06
C THR A 303 -18.43 -13.66 1.36
N GLY A 304 -18.42 -14.57 2.33
CA GLY A 304 -19.23 -14.50 3.53
C GLY A 304 -19.18 -15.82 4.30
N ASN A 305 -19.90 -15.87 5.43
CA ASN A 305 -20.14 -17.14 6.10
C ASN A 305 -21.00 -18.04 5.22
N ALA A 306 -20.57 -19.29 5.03
CA ALA A 306 -21.27 -20.25 4.20
C ALA A 306 -21.44 -21.59 4.92
N THR A 307 -22.58 -22.24 4.68
CA THR A 307 -22.83 -23.62 5.12
C THR A 307 -23.24 -24.44 3.92
N TYR A 308 -22.48 -25.49 3.64
CA TYR A 308 -22.69 -26.41 2.54
C TYR A 308 -23.17 -27.74 3.11
N ILE A 309 -24.34 -28.18 2.68
CA ILE A 309 -24.99 -29.38 3.21
C ILE A 309 -24.92 -30.48 2.17
N ALA A 310 -24.42 -31.66 2.56
CA ALA A 310 -24.35 -32.81 1.67
C ALA A 310 -25.74 -33.26 1.24
N THR A 311 -25.90 -33.56 -0.04
CA THR A 311 -27.13 -34.10 -0.61
C THR A 311 -26.92 -35.54 -1.03
N TRP A 312 -27.94 -36.37 -0.84
CA TRP A 312 -27.86 -37.82 -0.99
C TRP A 312 -28.99 -38.31 -1.91
N GLY A 313 -28.68 -39.26 -2.79
CA GLY A 313 -29.67 -40.08 -3.51
C GLY A 313 -29.58 -41.52 -3.02
N GLU A 314 -30.70 -42.22 -2.90
CA GLU A 314 -30.69 -43.66 -2.59
C GLU A 314 -29.91 -44.42 -3.68
N ASP A 315 -29.13 -45.43 -3.30
CA ASP A 315 -28.38 -46.31 -4.20
C ASP A 315 -28.46 -47.74 -3.66
N LYS A 316 -29.56 -48.43 -3.95
CA LYS A 316 -29.85 -49.76 -3.39
C LYS A 316 -28.94 -50.85 -3.96
N ASN A 317 -28.53 -50.72 -5.22
CA ASN A 317 -27.68 -51.69 -5.89
C ASN A 317 -26.18 -51.37 -5.75
N ASN A 318 -25.83 -50.26 -5.09
CA ASN A 318 -24.47 -49.77 -4.83
C ASN A 318 -23.64 -49.61 -6.12
N ASN A 319 -24.27 -49.11 -7.18
CA ASN A 319 -23.59 -48.92 -8.46
C ASN A 319 -23.03 -47.50 -8.66
N GLY A 320 -23.22 -46.60 -7.68
CA GLY A 320 -22.73 -45.23 -7.70
C GLY A 320 -23.60 -44.26 -8.50
N ILE A 321 -24.81 -44.67 -8.88
CA ILE A 321 -25.83 -43.84 -9.51
C ILE A 321 -27.06 -43.86 -8.60
N ALA A 322 -27.74 -42.73 -8.44
CA ALA A 322 -28.92 -42.69 -7.60
C ALA A 322 -30.08 -43.47 -8.25
N ASP A 323 -30.84 -44.23 -7.46
CA ASP A 323 -31.98 -45.05 -7.89
C ASP A 323 -33.01 -44.27 -8.75
N ASP A 324 -33.12 -42.95 -8.55
CA ASP A 324 -34.02 -42.06 -9.29
C ASP A 324 -33.46 -41.62 -10.65
N GLU A 325 -32.16 -41.77 -10.87
CA GLU A 325 -31.44 -41.50 -12.12
C GLU A 325 -31.20 -42.79 -12.93
N GLU A 326 -31.50 -43.95 -12.37
CA GLU A 326 -31.31 -45.25 -13.01
C GLU A 326 -32.46 -45.66 -13.95
N THR A 327 -32.11 -46.49 -14.94
CA THR A 327 -33.10 -47.19 -15.77
C THR A 327 -33.75 -48.32 -14.98
N LYS A 328 -35.08 -48.39 -15.06
CA LYS A 328 -35.89 -49.39 -14.35
C LYS A 328 -36.42 -50.44 -15.31
N TYR A 329 -36.50 -51.68 -14.84
CA TYR A 329 -36.88 -52.86 -15.61
C TYR A 329 -38.13 -53.53 -15.06
N THR A 330 -38.70 -54.40 -15.90
CA THR A 330 -39.87 -55.23 -15.63
C THR A 330 -39.53 -56.70 -15.80
N VAL A 331 -39.80 -57.49 -14.76
CA VAL A 331 -39.77 -58.96 -14.81
C VAL A 331 -41.20 -59.46 -14.91
N ARG A 332 -41.48 -60.33 -15.88
CA ARG A 332 -42.79 -60.96 -16.06
C ARG A 332 -42.67 -62.49 -16.04
N TYR A 333 -43.59 -63.16 -15.36
CA TYR A 333 -43.80 -64.61 -15.44
C TYR A 333 -45.12 -64.89 -16.14
N THR A 334 -45.10 -65.78 -17.13
CA THR A 334 -46.28 -66.14 -17.97
C THR A 334 -46.45 -67.65 -18.07
N ASP A 335 -47.68 -68.12 -18.25
CA ASP A 335 -47.97 -69.56 -18.32
C ASP A 335 -47.48 -70.27 -19.59
N GLY A 336 -47.12 -69.52 -20.63
CA GLY A 336 -46.64 -70.05 -21.90
C GLY A 336 -47.67 -70.84 -22.71
N VAL A 337 -48.97 -70.65 -22.44
CA VAL A 337 -50.05 -71.35 -23.13
C VAL A 337 -50.90 -70.38 -23.95
N ASP A 338 -50.86 -70.56 -25.28
CA ASP A 338 -51.66 -69.74 -26.18
C ASP A 338 -53.17 -70.03 -26.04
N GLY A 339 -53.95 -68.97 -25.81
CA GLY A 339 -55.42 -69.00 -25.88
C GLY A 339 -56.13 -69.65 -24.69
N LYS A 340 -55.40 -70.09 -23.65
CA LYS A 340 -55.98 -70.58 -22.39
C LYS A 340 -55.08 -70.21 -21.21
N GLU A 341 -55.59 -69.36 -20.33
CA GLU A 341 -54.91 -68.99 -19.09
C GLU A 341 -54.89 -70.18 -18.13
N VAL A 342 -53.68 -70.59 -17.75
CA VAL A 342 -53.40 -71.63 -16.75
C VAL A 342 -53.20 -70.99 -15.37
N PHE A 343 -52.50 -69.85 -15.33
CA PHE A 343 -52.40 -68.98 -14.17
C PHE A 343 -52.18 -67.53 -14.61
N ALA A 344 -52.51 -66.57 -13.73
CA ALA A 344 -52.35 -65.15 -14.02
C ALA A 344 -50.88 -64.73 -14.07
N ASP A 345 -50.54 -63.90 -15.06
CA ASP A 345 -49.20 -63.32 -15.19
C ASP A 345 -48.77 -62.55 -13.93
N GLN A 346 -47.55 -62.77 -13.47
CA GLN A 346 -46.95 -61.98 -12.39
C GLN A 346 -45.99 -60.96 -12.98
N VAL A 347 -46.25 -59.67 -12.73
CA VAL A 347 -45.47 -58.54 -13.28
C VAL A 347 -44.86 -57.73 -12.13
N TYR A 348 -43.53 -57.68 -12.13
CA TYR A 348 -42.73 -56.91 -11.17
C TYR A 348 -42.04 -55.76 -11.91
N GLY A 349 -42.52 -54.53 -11.73
CA GLY A 349 -41.96 -53.33 -12.34
C GLY A 349 -41.10 -52.50 -11.39
N ASN A 350 -40.50 -51.42 -11.91
CA ASN A 350 -39.63 -50.50 -11.16
C ASN A 350 -38.39 -51.18 -10.53
N LEU A 351 -37.86 -52.23 -11.17
CA LEU A 351 -36.71 -52.98 -10.68
C LEU A 351 -35.41 -52.35 -11.19
N LEU A 352 -34.42 -52.17 -10.31
CA LEU A 352 -33.09 -51.68 -10.69
C LEU A 352 -32.24 -52.82 -11.25
N SER A 353 -31.23 -52.52 -12.07
CA SER A 353 -30.23 -53.53 -12.46
C SER A 353 -29.48 -54.04 -11.23
N GLY A 354 -29.09 -55.32 -11.21
CA GLY A 354 -28.27 -55.90 -10.14
C GLY A 354 -28.99 -56.21 -8.83
N VAL A 355 -30.27 -55.83 -8.67
CA VAL A 355 -31.11 -56.31 -7.57
C VAL A 355 -31.55 -57.74 -7.82
N ALA A 356 -31.92 -58.45 -6.76
CA ALA A 356 -32.41 -59.83 -6.89
C ALA A 356 -33.66 -59.88 -7.78
N THR A 357 -33.69 -60.83 -8.71
CA THR A 357 -34.89 -61.08 -9.53
C THR A 357 -36.02 -61.56 -8.61
N PRO A 358 -37.20 -60.93 -8.64
CA PRO A 358 -38.34 -61.40 -7.86
C PRO A 358 -38.67 -62.85 -8.21
N ALA A 359 -38.86 -63.67 -7.17
CA ALA A 359 -39.29 -65.05 -7.34
C ALA A 359 -40.77 -65.09 -7.75
N PHE A 360 -41.14 -66.10 -8.54
CA PHE A 360 -42.55 -66.39 -8.78
C PHE A 360 -43.23 -66.80 -7.46
N GLU A 361 -44.36 -66.18 -7.14
CA GLU A 361 -45.15 -66.48 -5.95
C GLU A 361 -46.10 -67.65 -6.22
N GLY A 362 -45.91 -68.75 -5.47
CA GLY A 362 -46.72 -69.97 -5.58
C GLY A 362 -46.04 -71.08 -6.40
N THR A 363 -46.80 -72.14 -6.68
CA THR A 363 -46.32 -73.30 -7.47
C THR A 363 -47.09 -73.36 -8.79
N PRO A 364 -46.42 -73.24 -9.95
CA PRO A 364 -47.07 -73.43 -11.24
C PRO A 364 -47.71 -74.81 -11.34
N THR A 365 -49.00 -74.87 -11.68
CA THR A 365 -49.75 -76.13 -11.85
C THR A 365 -50.58 -76.09 -13.13
N ARG A 366 -50.68 -77.22 -13.82
CA ARG A 366 -51.48 -77.39 -15.05
C ARG A 366 -51.98 -78.83 -15.12
N GLU A 367 -53.28 -79.02 -15.27
CA GLU A 367 -53.89 -80.37 -15.33
C GLU A 367 -53.32 -81.21 -16.48
N GLY A 368 -52.81 -82.41 -16.17
CA GLY A 368 -52.19 -83.33 -17.13
C GLY A 368 -50.78 -82.96 -17.58
N TYR A 369 -50.13 -82.02 -16.89
CA TYR A 369 -48.76 -81.58 -17.18
C TYR A 369 -47.96 -81.35 -15.89
N VAL A 370 -46.65 -81.60 -15.96
CA VAL A 370 -45.69 -81.22 -14.93
C VAL A 370 -44.91 -79.98 -15.36
N PHE A 371 -44.66 -79.07 -14.41
CA PHE A 371 -43.85 -77.88 -14.63
C PHE A 371 -42.36 -78.25 -14.73
N LYS A 372 -41.72 -77.91 -15.85
CA LYS A 372 -40.31 -78.21 -16.14
C LYS A 372 -39.35 -77.09 -15.76
N GLY A 373 -39.87 -75.89 -15.47
CA GLY A 373 -39.07 -74.70 -15.23
C GLY A 373 -39.49 -73.52 -16.11
N TRP A 374 -38.74 -72.43 -16.00
CA TRP A 374 -38.95 -71.21 -16.77
C TRP A 374 -37.98 -71.15 -17.95
N GLU A 375 -38.42 -70.60 -19.07
CA GLU A 375 -37.55 -70.24 -20.20
C GLU A 375 -37.65 -68.74 -20.52
N PRO A 376 -36.51 -68.00 -20.56
CA PRO A 376 -35.16 -68.45 -20.15
C PRO A 376 -35.12 -68.87 -18.67
N SER A 377 -34.05 -69.55 -18.25
CA SER A 377 -33.87 -69.86 -16.82
C SER A 377 -33.84 -68.57 -16.01
N VAL A 378 -34.52 -68.55 -14.86
CA VAL A 378 -34.59 -67.35 -14.00
C VAL A 378 -33.19 -66.92 -13.58
N ALA A 379 -32.77 -65.74 -14.02
CA ALA A 379 -31.52 -65.13 -13.61
C ALA A 379 -31.60 -64.70 -12.14
N GLU A 380 -30.50 -64.81 -11.39
CA GLU A 380 -30.45 -64.38 -9.99
C GLU A 380 -30.66 -62.87 -9.82
N LYS A 381 -30.19 -62.08 -10.80
CA LYS A 381 -30.24 -60.63 -10.80
C LYS A 381 -30.99 -60.08 -12.01
N VAL A 382 -31.69 -58.98 -11.80
CA VAL A 382 -32.31 -58.21 -12.89
C VAL A 382 -31.20 -57.55 -13.72
N THR A 383 -31.24 -57.74 -15.03
CA THR A 383 -30.27 -57.12 -15.96
C THR A 383 -30.95 -56.38 -17.12
N GLY A 384 -32.26 -56.52 -17.23
CA GLY A 384 -33.08 -56.00 -18.32
C GLY A 384 -34.54 -56.43 -18.15
N ASP A 385 -35.39 -55.97 -19.07
CA ASP A 385 -36.74 -56.49 -19.18
C ASP A 385 -36.69 -57.95 -19.61
N VAL A 386 -37.40 -58.82 -18.89
CA VAL A 386 -37.42 -60.25 -19.17
C VAL A 386 -38.81 -60.83 -18.94
N THR A 387 -39.21 -61.71 -19.85
CA THR A 387 -40.41 -62.54 -19.69
C THR A 387 -39.98 -63.99 -19.55
N TYR A 388 -40.23 -64.57 -18.38
CA TYR A 388 -40.04 -65.97 -18.08
C TYR A 388 -41.32 -66.74 -18.42
N VAL A 389 -41.19 -67.71 -19.31
CA VAL A 389 -42.32 -68.48 -19.83
C VAL A 389 -42.29 -69.88 -19.23
N ALA A 390 -43.39 -70.32 -18.62
CA ALA A 390 -43.47 -71.65 -18.03
C ALA A 390 -43.34 -72.73 -19.10
N ARG A 391 -42.47 -73.72 -18.84
CA ARG A 391 -42.32 -74.92 -19.67
C ARG A 391 -43.03 -76.09 -19.01
N TRP A 392 -43.70 -76.89 -19.83
CA TRP A 392 -44.57 -77.97 -19.40
C TRP A 392 -44.17 -79.27 -20.11
N GLY A 393 -44.12 -80.38 -19.38
CA GLY A 393 -44.08 -81.73 -19.94
C GLY A 393 -45.44 -82.40 -19.73
N GLU A 394 -45.95 -83.16 -20.70
CA GLU A 394 -47.16 -83.97 -20.49
C GLU A 394 -46.92 -84.95 -19.34
N ASP A 395 -47.92 -85.11 -18.46
CA ASP A 395 -47.91 -86.03 -17.32
C ASP A 395 -49.30 -86.67 -17.25
N LYS A 396 -49.52 -87.71 -18.05
CA LYS A 396 -50.86 -88.32 -18.21
C LYS A 396 -51.29 -89.11 -16.98
N ASN A 397 -50.34 -89.66 -16.23
CA ASN A 397 -50.62 -90.46 -15.03
C ASN A 397 -50.56 -89.62 -13.74
N ASN A 398 -50.26 -88.32 -13.84
CA ASN A 398 -50.16 -87.35 -12.75
C ASN A 398 -49.21 -87.78 -11.64
N ASN A 399 -48.07 -88.39 -12.00
CA ASN A 399 -47.09 -88.85 -11.02
C ASN A 399 -46.01 -87.81 -10.70
N GLY A 400 -46.04 -86.64 -11.35
CA GLY A 400 -45.07 -85.55 -11.15
C GLY A 400 -43.77 -85.70 -11.94
N ILE A 401 -43.72 -86.64 -12.89
CA ILE A 401 -42.64 -86.83 -13.86
C ILE A 401 -43.28 -86.73 -15.25
N ALA A 402 -42.59 -86.07 -16.18
CA ALA A 402 -43.15 -85.97 -17.52
C ALA A 402 -43.07 -87.33 -18.24
N ASP A 403 -44.10 -87.63 -19.04
CA ASP A 403 -44.24 -88.84 -19.85
C ASP A 403 -42.97 -89.16 -20.69
N ASP A 404 -42.20 -88.14 -21.09
CA ASP A 404 -41.00 -88.29 -21.89
C ASP A 404 -39.74 -88.69 -21.09
N GLU A 405 -39.73 -88.39 -19.79
CA GLU A 405 -38.68 -88.74 -18.82
C GLU A 405 -39.01 -90.04 -18.05
N GLU A 406 -40.23 -90.54 -18.18
CA GLU A 406 -40.66 -91.76 -17.53
C GLU A 406 -40.04 -93.04 -18.11
N THR A 407 -39.92 -94.05 -17.24
CA THR A 407 -39.60 -95.41 -17.66
C THR A 407 -40.76 -95.98 -18.48
N LYS A 408 -40.46 -96.37 -19.71
CA LYS A 408 -41.43 -96.93 -20.65
C LYS A 408 -41.49 -98.45 -20.53
N TYR A 409 -42.70 -98.97 -20.33
CA TYR A 409 -42.98 -100.39 -20.22
C TYR A 409 -43.47 -100.96 -21.55
N THR A 410 -43.20 -102.25 -21.74
CA THR A 410 -43.75 -103.04 -22.84
C THR A 410 -44.57 -104.18 -22.26
N VAL A 411 -45.84 -104.24 -22.63
CA VAL A 411 -46.71 -105.38 -22.34
C VAL A 411 -46.75 -106.25 -23.58
N ARG A 412 -46.40 -107.52 -23.43
CA ARG A 412 -46.45 -108.53 -24.49
C ARG A 412 -47.40 -109.63 -24.05
N TYR A 413 -48.43 -109.86 -24.85
CA TYR A 413 -49.26 -111.05 -24.78
C TYR A 413 -48.69 -112.08 -25.75
N THR A 414 -48.35 -113.27 -25.26
CA THR A 414 -47.86 -114.42 -26.04
C THR A 414 -48.76 -115.63 -25.84
N ASP A 415 -48.85 -116.51 -26.83
CA ASP A 415 -49.66 -117.73 -26.75
C ASP A 415 -49.06 -118.84 -25.87
N GLY A 416 -47.75 -118.82 -25.65
CA GLY A 416 -47.06 -119.71 -24.70
C GLY A 416 -46.95 -121.17 -25.17
N VAL A 417 -47.09 -121.45 -26.47
CA VAL A 417 -47.06 -122.80 -27.04
C VAL A 417 -45.89 -122.93 -28.03
N ASP A 418 -45.08 -123.99 -27.91
CA ASP A 418 -43.78 -124.06 -28.63
C ASP A 418 -43.86 -124.49 -30.11
N GLU A 419 -45.03 -124.87 -30.65
CA GLU A 419 -45.14 -125.39 -32.03
C GLU A 419 -46.46 -125.04 -32.77
N GLU A 420 -47.37 -124.29 -32.15
CA GLU A 420 -48.68 -123.92 -32.76
C GLU A 420 -49.07 -122.48 -32.36
N VAL A 421 -49.35 -121.61 -33.33
CA VAL A 421 -49.70 -120.20 -33.07
C VAL A 421 -51.19 -120.08 -32.77
N ILE A 422 -51.56 -119.88 -31.51
CA ILE A 422 -52.98 -119.70 -31.10
C ILE A 422 -53.45 -118.28 -31.43
N PHE A 423 -52.59 -117.29 -31.20
CA PHE A 423 -52.82 -115.91 -31.62
C PHE A 423 -51.49 -115.20 -31.88
N ALA A 424 -51.51 -114.19 -32.76
CA ALA A 424 -50.34 -113.38 -33.01
C ALA A 424 -50.01 -112.52 -31.78
N ASP A 425 -48.75 -112.56 -31.35
CA ASP A 425 -48.24 -111.75 -30.23
C ASP A 425 -48.69 -110.29 -30.32
N GLN A 426 -49.29 -109.81 -29.24
CA GLN A 426 -49.67 -108.40 -29.13
C GLN A 426 -48.65 -107.68 -28.28
N VAL A 427 -47.90 -106.78 -28.91
CA VAL A 427 -46.85 -106.00 -28.25
C VAL A 427 -47.31 -104.55 -28.14
N TYR A 428 -47.62 -104.12 -26.93
CA TYR A 428 -47.91 -102.74 -26.60
C TYR A 428 -46.66 -102.11 -25.98
N ARG A 429 -46.05 -101.16 -26.69
CA ARG A 429 -44.81 -100.48 -26.28
C ARG A 429 -45.10 -99.07 -25.79
N ASN A 430 -44.12 -98.48 -25.10
CA ASN A 430 -44.18 -97.10 -24.60
C ASN A 430 -45.33 -96.85 -23.62
N LEU A 431 -45.68 -97.85 -22.81
CA LEU A 431 -46.68 -97.71 -21.76
C LEU A 431 -46.03 -97.01 -20.57
N LEU A 432 -46.74 -96.07 -19.97
CA LEU A 432 -46.30 -95.36 -18.78
C LEU A 432 -46.64 -96.18 -17.54
N SER A 433 -45.99 -95.89 -16.41
CA SER A 433 -46.38 -96.53 -15.16
C SER A 433 -47.77 -96.05 -14.74
N GLY A 434 -48.61 -96.90 -14.15
CA GLY A 434 -49.92 -96.51 -13.62
C GLY A 434 -51.02 -96.21 -14.65
N VAL A 435 -50.74 -96.27 -15.95
CA VAL A 435 -51.81 -96.27 -16.98
C VAL A 435 -52.40 -97.67 -17.11
N ASP A 436 -53.66 -97.75 -17.55
CA ASP A 436 -54.34 -99.03 -17.75
C ASP A 436 -53.56 -99.94 -18.69
N THR A 437 -53.29 -101.17 -18.23
CA THR A 437 -52.69 -102.22 -19.06
C THR A 437 -53.58 -102.44 -20.29
N PRO A 438 -53.06 -102.32 -21.52
CA PRO A 438 -53.87 -102.50 -22.72
C PRO A 438 -54.55 -103.87 -22.72
N ALA A 439 -55.87 -103.87 -22.85
CA ALA A 439 -56.61 -105.12 -22.91
C ALA A 439 -56.16 -105.97 -24.11
N PHE A 440 -56.02 -107.28 -23.90
CA PHE A 440 -55.81 -108.24 -24.97
C PHE A 440 -56.94 -108.16 -26.00
N LYS A 441 -56.60 -108.04 -27.28
CA LYS A 441 -57.59 -107.99 -28.38
C LYS A 441 -57.70 -109.34 -29.07
N GLY A 442 -58.57 -110.21 -28.57
CA GLY A 442 -58.87 -111.52 -29.14
C GLY A 442 -59.98 -112.21 -28.36
N THR A 443 -60.58 -113.26 -28.94
CA THR A 443 -61.44 -114.17 -28.19
C THR A 443 -60.56 -115.10 -27.35
N PRO A 444 -60.83 -115.27 -26.04
CA PRO A 444 -60.08 -116.16 -25.16
C PRO A 444 -59.99 -117.60 -25.68
#